data_AF-A0A382K328-F1
#
_entry.id   AF-A0A382K328-F1
#
_cell.length_a   1.000
_cell.length_b   1.000
_cell.length_c   1.000
_cell.angle_alpha   90.00
_cell.angle_beta   90.00
_cell.angle_gamma   90.00
#
_symmetry.space_group_name_H-M   'P 1'
#
loop_
_entity.id
_entity.type
_entity.pdbx_description
1 polymer ?
#
loop_
_entity_poly.entity_id
_entity_poly.type
_entity_poly.pdbx_seq_one_letter_code
_entity_poly.pdbx_strand_id
1 'polypeptide(L)'
;MINKDNLVNYFFEGIKPIDQLKIGVEHEKFILNKDTLKPLTYDESGGIKDIFKCLIKLGWSPINEENSETIIALHRNSEYITLEPGGQIELSGAQLKNIHQTCSETTNHLNELKTLSKQFNFILLGMGVEPNLSLKDFPWMPKERYSIMRKYMPKVGDLGHHMMQRSCTSQVNFDYSSEQDMIKKFRILLNFESVGTAIFANSPFDQGKPSKYKSLRSHFWHHTDKDRTGITPFVFSKDFNFELYTDYALNVPMYFIKRNNKYIDMTDLTFNEFINNKNNKNGEKFEPILNDWID
;
A
#
# COMPACT_ATOMS: atom_id res chain seq x y z
N MET A 1 -25.88 -14.00 2.91
CA MET A 1 -25.72 -12.57 3.27
C MET A 1 -24.53 -12.51 4.19
N ILE A 2 -23.56 -11.64 3.94
CA ILE A 2 -22.37 -11.55 4.79
C ILE A 2 -22.77 -11.00 6.17
N ASN A 3 -22.21 -11.55 7.22
CA ASN A 3 -22.39 -11.08 8.60
C ASN A 3 -21.02 -11.01 9.31
N LYS A 4 -21.01 -10.50 10.54
CA LYS A 4 -19.79 -10.37 11.35
C LYS A 4 -19.00 -11.68 11.45
N ASP A 5 -19.67 -12.82 11.65
CA ASP A 5 -19.02 -14.13 11.76
C ASP A 5 -18.24 -14.48 10.49
N ASN A 6 -18.76 -14.16 9.30
CA ASN A 6 -18.03 -14.35 8.05
C ASN A 6 -16.74 -13.50 8.00
N LEU A 7 -16.80 -12.27 8.49
CA LEU A 7 -15.65 -11.35 8.52
C LEU A 7 -14.60 -11.77 9.55
N VAL A 8 -15.04 -12.28 10.70
CA VAL A 8 -14.14 -12.88 11.69
C VAL A 8 -13.50 -14.15 11.14
N ASN A 9 -14.28 -15.01 10.47
CA ASN A 9 -13.78 -16.25 9.89
C ASN A 9 -12.70 -16.03 8.82
N TYR A 10 -12.75 -14.91 8.09
CA TYR A 10 -11.69 -14.52 7.16
C TYR A 10 -10.30 -14.50 7.82
N PHE A 11 -10.18 -14.01 9.06
CA PHE A 11 -8.90 -14.05 9.77
C PHE A 11 -8.53 -15.46 10.25
N PHE A 12 -9.50 -16.29 10.61
CA PHE A 12 -9.25 -17.69 10.94
C PHE A 12 -8.75 -18.49 9.72
N GLU A 13 -9.25 -18.19 8.52
CA GLU A 13 -8.77 -18.78 7.26
C GLU A 13 -7.31 -18.42 6.94
N GLY A 14 -6.78 -17.34 7.52
CA GLY A 14 -5.37 -16.95 7.42
C GLY A 14 -4.40 -17.78 8.26
N ILE A 15 -4.90 -18.65 9.15
CA ILE A 15 -4.06 -19.50 10.01
C ILE A 15 -3.32 -20.55 9.17
N LYS A 16 -2.00 -20.62 9.35
CA LYS A 16 -1.13 -21.60 8.67
C LYS A 16 -0.36 -22.48 9.65
N PRO A 17 -0.09 -23.76 9.32
CA PRO A 17 0.83 -24.58 10.10
C PRO A 17 2.21 -23.92 10.28
N ILE A 18 2.86 -24.15 11.43
CA ILE A 18 4.14 -23.50 11.79
C ILE A 18 5.23 -23.74 10.72
N ASP A 19 5.28 -24.93 10.13
CA ASP A 19 6.22 -25.33 9.09
C ASP A 19 5.92 -24.72 7.71
N GLN A 20 4.77 -24.04 7.57
CA GLN A 20 4.33 -23.37 6.35
C GLN A 20 4.37 -21.85 6.44
N LEU A 21 4.70 -21.26 7.60
CA LEU A 21 4.83 -19.81 7.76
C LEU A 21 5.86 -19.23 6.79
N LYS A 22 5.50 -18.10 6.18
CA LYS A 22 6.31 -17.37 5.21
C LYS A 22 6.58 -15.94 5.65
N ILE A 23 7.49 -15.31 4.90
CA ILE A 23 7.83 -13.91 4.97
C ILE A 23 7.59 -13.32 3.58
N GLY A 24 6.72 -12.32 3.49
CA GLY A 24 6.62 -11.45 2.32
C GLY A 24 7.35 -10.15 2.59
N VAL A 25 7.96 -9.54 1.57
CA VAL A 25 8.54 -8.20 1.69
C VAL A 25 8.08 -7.36 0.53
N GLU A 26 7.70 -6.14 0.85
CA GLU A 26 7.31 -5.15 -0.14
C GLU A 26 8.15 -3.89 0.02
N HIS A 27 8.49 -3.25 -1.09
CA HIS A 27 9.25 -2.02 -1.03
C HIS A 27 8.99 -1.08 -2.21
N GLU A 28 8.74 0.17 -1.87
CA GLU A 28 8.46 1.26 -2.79
C GLU A 28 9.75 2.04 -3.09
N LYS A 29 9.85 2.57 -4.30
CA LYS A 29 11.02 3.32 -4.78
C LYS A 29 10.55 4.48 -5.64
N PHE A 30 11.15 5.65 -5.47
CA PHE A 30 10.93 6.72 -6.44
C PHE A 30 11.69 6.42 -7.72
N ILE A 31 11.04 6.66 -8.85
CA ILE A 31 11.66 6.58 -10.17
C ILE A 31 11.72 7.99 -10.75
N LEU A 32 12.94 8.54 -10.83
CA LEU A 32 13.17 9.93 -11.19
C LEU A 32 13.93 10.02 -12.51
N ASN A 33 13.51 10.89 -13.41
CA ASN A 33 14.29 11.24 -14.59
C ASN A 33 15.67 11.76 -14.16
N LYS A 34 16.75 11.23 -14.74
CA LYS A 34 18.11 11.49 -14.25
C LYS A 34 18.56 12.94 -14.45
N ASP A 35 18.09 13.61 -15.50
CA ASP A 35 18.53 14.96 -15.85
C ASP A 35 17.75 16.02 -15.08
N THR A 36 16.43 15.80 -14.91
CA THR A 36 15.53 16.77 -14.27
C THR A 36 15.28 16.48 -12.79
N LEU A 37 15.58 15.25 -12.34
CA LEU A 37 15.27 14.73 -11.01
C LEU A 37 13.77 14.75 -10.64
N LYS A 38 12.89 14.86 -11.64
CA LYS A 38 11.43 14.78 -11.46
C LYS A 38 10.93 13.34 -11.56
N PRO A 39 9.81 12.98 -10.90
CA PRO A 39 9.22 11.66 -11.03
C PRO A 39 8.81 11.39 -12.47
N LEU A 40 8.99 10.16 -12.92
CA LEU A 40 8.49 9.79 -14.24
C LEU A 40 6.97 9.83 -14.27
N THR A 41 6.41 10.39 -15.34
CA THR A 41 4.98 10.31 -15.60
C THR A 41 4.63 9.00 -16.32
N TYR A 42 3.34 8.66 -16.35
CA TYR A 42 2.92 7.39 -16.92
C TYR A 42 3.08 7.34 -18.45
N ASP A 43 2.65 8.40 -19.15
CA ASP A 43 2.54 8.44 -20.61
C ASP A 43 3.69 9.13 -21.36
N GLU A 44 4.63 9.77 -20.65
CA GLU A 44 5.78 10.39 -21.32
C GLU A 44 6.67 9.38 -22.03
N SER A 45 7.43 9.86 -23.01
CA SER A 45 8.41 9.03 -23.71
C SER A 45 9.49 8.56 -22.73
N GLY A 46 9.63 7.24 -22.60
CA GLY A 46 10.51 6.63 -21.59
C GLY A 46 9.95 6.65 -20.17
N GLY A 47 8.67 6.97 -20.00
CA GLY A 47 7.95 6.93 -18.73
C GLY A 47 7.58 5.52 -18.28
N ILE A 48 6.73 5.46 -17.25
CA ILE A 48 6.39 4.19 -16.56
C ILE A 48 5.79 3.15 -17.52
N LYS A 49 4.92 3.57 -18.45
CA LYS A 49 4.32 2.66 -19.44
C LYS A 49 5.36 1.96 -20.32
N ASP A 50 6.41 2.67 -20.74
CA ASP A 50 7.46 2.11 -21.59
C ASP A 50 8.36 1.16 -20.79
N ILE A 51 8.62 1.47 -19.51
CA ILE A 51 9.33 0.58 -18.58
C ILE A 51 8.54 -0.71 -18.38
N PHE A 52 7.23 -0.63 -18.15
CA PHE A 52 6.37 -1.80 -18.02
C PHE A 52 6.38 -2.67 -19.26
N LYS A 53 6.32 -2.08 -20.46
CA LYS A 53 6.47 -2.81 -21.73
C LYS A 53 7.81 -3.54 -21.85
N CYS A 54 8.90 -2.98 -21.33
CA CYS A 54 10.19 -3.66 -21.29
C CYS A 54 10.22 -4.80 -20.26
N LEU A 55 9.65 -4.62 -19.07
CA LEU A 55 9.54 -5.68 -18.07
C LEU A 55 8.69 -6.85 -18.58
N ILE A 56 7.65 -6.58 -19.37
CA ILE A 56 6.86 -7.65 -20.01
C ILE A 56 7.72 -8.55 -20.90
N LYS A 57 8.68 -7.97 -21.63
CA LYS A 57 9.66 -8.74 -22.43
C LYS A 57 10.62 -9.58 -21.58
N LEU A 58 10.75 -9.27 -20.29
CA LEU A 58 11.53 -10.01 -19.29
C LEU A 58 10.67 -11.07 -18.56
N GLY A 59 9.49 -11.39 -19.07
CA GLY A 59 8.62 -12.45 -18.55
C GLY A 59 7.60 -12.01 -17.52
N TRP A 60 7.43 -10.70 -17.32
CA TRP A 60 6.31 -10.17 -16.53
C TRP A 60 5.02 -10.17 -17.36
N SER A 61 3.89 -10.42 -16.72
CA SER A 61 2.57 -10.39 -17.33
C SER A 61 1.80 -9.14 -16.90
N PRO A 62 1.14 -8.41 -17.81
CA PRO A 62 0.44 -7.18 -17.47
C PRO A 62 -0.85 -7.43 -16.69
N ILE A 63 -1.11 -6.53 -15.73
CA ILE A 63 -2.41 -6.35 -15.10
C ILE A 63 -2.90 -4.96 -15.50
N ASN A 64 -4.00 -4.93 -16.23
CA ASN A 64 -4.58 -3.70 -16.71
C ASN A 64 -5.60 -3.14 -15.72
N GLU A 65 -5.75 -1.82 -15.71
CA GLU A 65 -6.95 -1.20 -15.16
C GLU A 65 -8.15 -1.73 -15.93
N GLU A 66 -9.22 -2.05 -15.21
CA GLU A 66 -10.30 -2.80 -15.83
C GLU A 66 -11.02 -1.98 -16.90
N ASN A 67 -11.38 -2.66 -18.00
CA ASN A 67 -11.92 -2.03 -19.22
C ASN A 67 -10.97 -0.98 -19.86
N SER A 68 -9.67 -1.06 -19.60
CA SER A 68 -8.64 -0.18 -20.15
C SER A 68 -7.43 -0.95 -20.67
N GLU A 69 -6.70 -0.35 -21.60
CA GLU A 69 -5.36 -0.83 -22.02
C GLU A 69 -4.24 -0.30 -21.11
N THR A 70 -4.61 0.45 -20.06
CA THR A 70 -3.66 1.01 -19.10
C THR A 70 -3.13 -0.08 -18.19
N ILE A 71 -1.84 -0.38 -18.27
CA ILE A 71 -1.15 -1.37 -17.43
C ILE A 71 -0.84 -0.70 -16.09
N ILE A 72 -1.46 -1.15 -15.00
CA ILE A 72 -1.33 -0.56 -13.66
C ILE A 72 -0.48 -1.39 -12.70
N ALA A 73 -0.25 -2.65 -13.05
CA ALA A 73 0.62 -3.56 -12.34
C ALA A 73 1.16 -4.62 -13.30
N LEU A 74 2.17 -5.35 -12.85
CA LEU A 74 2.70 -6.53 -13.50
C LEU A 74 2.75 -7.66 -12.49
N HIS A 75 2.70 -8.90 -12.96
CA HIS A 75 2.94 -10.06 -12.12
C HIS A 75 3.87 -11.06 -12.80
N ARG A 76 4.66 -11.78 -12.01
CA ARG A 76 5.49 -12.89 -12.46
C ARG A 76 5.58 -13.89 -11.33
N ASN A 77 5.14 -15.13 -11.58
CA ASN A 77 4.98 -16.13 -10.53
C ASN A 77 4.11 -15.60 -9.38
N SER A 78 4.68 -15.45 -8.18
CA SER A 78 4.03 -14.89 -6.99
C SER A 78 4.51 -13.47 -6.64
N GLU A 79 5.23 -12.82 -7.55
CA GLU A 79 5.71 -11.45 -7.40
C GLU A 79 4.80 -10.49 -8.18
N TYR A 80 4.61 -9.29 -7.63
CA TYR A 80 3.86 -8.21 -8.28
C TYR A 80 4.67 -6.92 -8.30
N ILE A 81 4.62 -6.21 -9.41
CA ILE A 81 5.06 -4.82 -9.50
C ILE A 81 3.82 -3.95 -9.57
N THR A 82 3.65 -3.04 -8.64
CA THR A 82 2.50 -2.12 -8.57
C THR A 82 2.98 -0.67 -8.57
N LEU A 83 2.03 0.24 -8.80
CA LEU A 83 2.26 1.68 -8.77
C LEU A 83 1.47 2.32 -7.64
N GLU A 84 2.17 3.10 -6.83
CA GLU A 84 1.60 4.00 -5.83
C GLU A 84 1.12 5.32 -6.47
N PRO A 85 0.30 6.14 -5.77
CA PRO A 85 -0.35 7.32 -6.36
C PRO A 85 0.58 8.30 -7.08
N GLY A 86 1.80 8.49 -6.56
CA GLY A 86 2.81 9.39 -7.12
C GLY A 86 3.72 8.77 -8.18
N GLY A 87 3.49 7.51 -8.56
CA GLY A 87 4.33 6.77 -9.50
C GLY A 87 5.51 6.05 -8.85
N GLN A 88 5.53 5.94 -7.53
CA GLN A 88 6.49 5.07 -6.85
C GLN A 88 6.27 3.62 -7.33
N ILE A 89 7.37 2.94 -7.67
CA ILE A 89 7.33 1.57 -8.13
C ILE A 89 7.56 0.64 -6.95
N GLU A 90 6.57 -0.19 -6.68
CA GLU A 90 6.59 -1.17 -5.61
C GLU A 90 6.92 -2.55 -6.19
N LEU A 91 7.67 -3.34 -5.44
CA LEU A 91 7.66 -4.79 -5.57
C LEU A 91 6.90 -5.33 -4.36
N SER A 92 5.80 -6.07 -4.58
CA SER A 92 5.23 -6.98 -3.60
C SER A 92 5.79 -8.37 -3.88
N GLY A 93 6.71 -8.80 -3.01
CA GLY A 93 7.49 -10.02 -3.17
C GLY A 93 6.68 -11.29 -2.88
N ALA A 94 7.24 -12.43 -3.27
CA ALA A 94 6.62 -13.72 -3.01
C ALA A 94 6.60 -14.07 -1.51
N GLN A 95 5.80 -15.08 -1.16
CA GLN A 95 5.78 -15.65 0.18
C GLN A 95 6.96 -16.63 0.36
N LEU A 96 8.05 -16.15 0.95
CA LEU A 96 9.34 -16.85 1.00
C LEU A 96 9.62 -17.52 2.36
N LYS A 97 10.53 -18.50 2.37
CA LYS A 97 10.84 -19.31 3.56
C LYS A 97 11.89 -18.66 4.47
N ASN A 98 12.72 -17.76 3.94
CA ASN A 98 13.80 -17.15 4.69
C ASN A 98 14.29 -15.84 4.06
N ILE A 99 15.06 -15.08 4.84
CA ILE A 99 15.60 -13.77 4.47
C ILE A 99 16.57 -13.80 3.28
N HIS A 100 17.25 -14.93 3.02
CA HIS A 100 18.19 -15.03 1.90
C HIS A 100 17.44 -15.06 0.57
N GLN A 101 16.30 -15.77 0.53
CA GLN A 101 15.41 -15.76 -0.63
C GLN A 101 14.87 -14.34 -0.88
N THR A 102 14.40 -13.67 0.17
CA THR A 102 13.92 -12.28 0.08
C THR A 102 15.00 -11.35 -0.46
N CYS A 103 16.24 -11.46 0.07
CA CYS A 103 17.36 -10.66 -0.40
C CYS A 103 17.67 -10.91 -1.89
N SER A 104 17.61 -12.17 -2.34
CA SER A 104 17.79 -12.52 -3.75
C SER A 104 16.69 -11.94 -4.63
N GLU A 105 15.43 -12.02 -4.20
CA GLU A 105 14.27 -11.48 -4.93
C GLU A 105 14.37 -9.96 -5.09
N THR A 106 14.57 -9.24 -3.99
CA THR A 106 14.80 -7.78 -4.02
C THR A 106 15.98 -7.40 -4.91
N THR A 107 17.08 -8.16 -4.85
CA THR A 107 18.27 -7.90 -5.67
C THR A 107 17.98 -8.09 -7.16
N ASN A 108 17.26 -9.14 -7.53
CA ASN A 108 16.88 -9.41 -8.92
C ASN A 108 16.01 -8.29 -9.49
N HIS A 109 14.96 -7.90 -8.76
CA HIS A 109 14.09 -6.79 -9.15
C HIS A 109 14.88 -5.48 -9.33
N LEU A 110 15.77 -5.14 -8.39
CA LEU A 110 16.62 -3.96 -8.49
C LEU A 110 17.58 -4.02 -9.70
N ASN A 111 18.11 -5.19 -10.04
CA ASN A 111 18.98 -5.36 -11.19
C ASN A 111 18.24 -5.18 -12.52
N GLU A 112 17.01 -5.69 -12.62
CA GLU A 112 16.13 -5.45 -13.77
C GLU A 112 15.90 -3.94 -13.96
N LEU A 113 15.44 -3.25 -12.91
CA LEU A 113 15.18 -1.82 -12.98
C LEU A 113 16.45 -1.00 -13.26
N LYS A 114 17.60 -1.33 -12.66
CA LYS A 114 18.88 -0.66 -12.95
C LYS A 114 19.35 -0.86 -14.39
N THR A 115 19.02 -1.98 -15.02
CA THR A 115 19.33 -2.21 -16.43
C THR A 115 18.48 -1.28 -17.30
N LEU A 116 17.18 -1.21 -17.02
CA LEU A 116 16.26 -0.30 -17.72
C LEU A 116 16.58 1.18 -17.45
N SER A 117 17.12 1.51 -16.28
CA SER A 117 17.48 2.88 -15.91
C SER A 117 18.53 3.49 -16.85
N LYS A 118 19.42 2.66 -17.40
CA LYS A 118 20.41 3.09 -18.40
C LYS A 118 19.77 3.38 -19.76
N GLN A 119 18.73 2.63 -20.11
CA GLN A 119 18.01 2.78 -21.38
C GLN A 119 17.07 3.99 -21.36
N PHE A 120 16.34 4.18 -20.28
CA PHE A 120 15.31 5.21 -20.15
C PHE A 120 15.76 6.46 -19.37
N ASN A 121 17.06 6.54 -19.05
CA ASN A 121 17.68 7.66 -18.35
C ASN A 121 16.97 8.07 -17.04
N PHE A 122 16.71 7.10 -16.17
CA PHE A 122 16.16 7.34 -14.83
C PHE A 122 17.10 6.86 -13.73
N ILE A 123 16.84 7.31 -12.51
CA ILE A 123 17.45 6.84 -11.27
C ILE A 123 16.38 6.28 -10.34
N LEU A 124 16.79 5.36 -9.48
CA LEU A 124 15.97 4.85 -8.39
C LEU A 124 16.43 5.51 -7.10
N LEU A 125 15.49 6.09 -6.35
CA LEU A 125 15.77 6.68 -5.04
C LEU A 125 15.03 5.92 -3.94
N GLY A 126 15.80 5.28 -3.06
CA GLY A 126 15.31 4.61 -1.86
C GLY A 126 15.35 5.54 -0.65
N MET A 127 14.30 6.34 -0.47
CA MET A 127 14.14 7.25 0.67
C MET A 127 12.69 7.25 1.12
N GLY A 128 12.44 7.54 2.41
CA GLY A 128 11.08 7.57 2.94
C GLY A 128 10.23 8.70 2.35
N VAL A 129 10.87 9.81 1.95
CA VAL A 129 10.28 10.96 1.25
C VAL A 129 11.32 11.51 0.29
N GLU A 130 10.89 11.90 -0.91
CA GLU A 130 11.76 12.56 -1.87
C GLU A 130 12.20 13.95 -1.32
N PRO A 131 13.50 14.28 -1.34
CA PRO A 131 14.06 15.39 -0.59
C PRO A 131 13.85 16.79 -1.18
N ASN A 132 13.68 16.95 -2.50
CA ASN A 132 13.82 18.24 -3.20
C ASN A 132 12.51 18.86 -3.69
N LEU A 133 11.50 18.04 -3.97
CA LEU A 133 10.31 18.41 -4.69
C LEU A 133 9.16 18.73 -3.75
N SER A 134 8.20 19.49 -4.27
CA SER A 134 6.94 19.80 -3.61
C SER A 134 5.83 18.86 -4.10
N LEU A 135 4.69 18.84 -3.40
CA LEU A 135 3.58 17.94 -3.74
C LEU A 135 3.08 18.08 -5.18
N LYS A 136 3.07 19.30 -5.72
CA LYS A 136 2.61 19.58 -7.10
C LYS A 136 3.53 19.00 -8.19
N ASP A 137 4.75 18.60 -7.85
CA ASP A 137 5.71 18.04 -8.80
C ASP A 137 5.47 16.54 -9.06
N PHE A 138 4.62 15.90 -8.26
CA PHE A 138 4.30 14.48 -8.40
C PHE A 138 3.06 14.26 -9.28
N PRO A 139 3.14 13.35 -10.27
CA PRO A 139 1.98 13.00 -11.08
C PRO A 139 0.95 12.23 -10.26
N TRP A 140 -0.22 12.02 -10.86
CA TRP A 140 -1.18 11.03 -10.39
C TRP A 140 -1.14 9.84 -11.34
N MET A 141 -0.91 8.65 -10.80
CA MET A 141 -1.00 7.43 -11.59
C MET A 141 -2.45 7.19 -12.05
N PRO A 142 -2.66 6.67 -13.27
CA PRO A 142 -3.97 6.51 -13.88
C PRO A 142 -4.72 5.30 -13.29
N LYS A 143 -4.90 5.28 -11.97
CA LYS A 143 -5.67 4.26 -11.23
C LYS A 143 -6.96 4.85 -10.71
N GLU A 144 -8.11 4.29 -11.09
CA GLU A 144 -9.42 4.88 -10.80
C GLU A 144 -9.65 5.04 -9.28
N ARG A 145 -9.21 4.07 -8.48
CA ARG A 145 -9.30 4.11 -7.00
C ARG A 145 -8.68 5.36 -6.38
N TYR A 146 -7.59 5.87 -6.96
CA TYR A 146 -6.90 7.05 -6.44
C TYR A 146 -7.70 8.33 -6.62
N SER A 147 -8.67 8.37 -7.56
CA SER A 147 -9.56 9.51 -7.72
C SER A 147 -10.47 9.73 -6.51
N ILE A 148 -10.88 8.64 -5.84
CA ILE A 148 -11.72 8.66 -4.64
C ILE A 148 -10.87 9.13 -3.46
N MET A 149 -9.74 8.47 -3.21
CA MET A 149 -8.83 8.82 -2.12
C MET A 149 -8.32 10.27 -2.24
N ARG A 150 -7.99 10.74 -3.45
CA ARG A 150 -7.57 12.12 -3.71
C ARG A 150 -8.60 13.14 -3.24
N LYS A 151 -9.89 12.88 -3.43
CA LYS A 151 -10.98 13.76 -2.95
C LYS A 151 -11.21 13.64 -1.45
N TYR A 152 -10.93 12.46 -0.88
CA TYR A 152 -11.19 12.18 0.53
C TYR A 152 -10.12 12.74 1.47
N MET A 153 -8.83 12.56 1.15
CA MET A 153 -7.74 12.90 2.08
C MET A 153 -7.83 14.31 2.70
N PRO A 154 -8.15 15.39 1.95
CA PRO A 154 -8.25 16.73 2.54
C PRO A 154 -9.38 16.89 3.57
N LYS A 155 -10.31 15.93 3.66
CA LYS A 155 -11.41 15.93 4.63
C LYS A 155 -11.00 15.37 5.99
N VAL A 156 -9.95 14.56 6.04
CA VAL A 156 -9.56 13.76 7.23
C VAL A 156 -8.19 14.08 7.79
N GLY A 157 -7.34 14.77 7.01
CA GLY A 157 -6.03 15.20 7.47
C GLY A 157 -5.31 16.08 6.46
N ASP A 158 -4.24 16.72 6.93
CA ASP A 158 -3.52 17.72 6.15
C ASP A 158 -2.39 17.12 5.29
N LEU A 159 -1.93 15.91 5.62
CA LEU A 159 -0.75 15.29 5.01
C LEU A 159 -1.06 14.00 4.24
N GLY A 160 -2.33 13.65 4.04
CA GLY A 160 -2.72 12.44 3.31
C GLY A 160 -2.25 12.43 1.85
N HIS A 161 -2.28 13.57 1.14
CA HIS A 161 -1.71 13.64 -0.22
C HIS A 161 -0.19 13.51 -0.24
N HIS A 162 0.49 14.00 0.80
CA HIS A 162 1.93 13.82 0.94
C HIS A 162 2.27 12.34 1.17
N MET A 163 1.52 11.64 2.03
CA MET A 163 1.64 10.19 2.21
C MET A 163 1.48 9.46 0.86
N MET A 164 0.40 9.76 0.12
CA MET A 164 0.08 9.10 -1.14
C MET A 164 1.15 9.30 -2.24
N GLN A 165 1.61 10.53 -2.44
CA GLN A 165 2.44 10.85 -3.61
C GLN A 165 3.94 10.96 -3.32
N ARG A 166 4.30 11.26 -2.07
CA ARG A 166 5.67 11.65 -1.70
C ARG A 166 6.33 10.71 -0.71
N SER A 167 5.76 9.53 -0.45
CA SER A 167 6.37 8.59 0.49
C SER A 167 6.67 7.25 -0.14
N CYS A 168 7.73 6.61 0.34
CA CYS A 168 8.05 5.21 0.07
C CYS A 168 8.23 4.44 1.39
N THR A 169 7.91 3.16 1.41
CA THR A 169 8.12 2.26 2.53
C THR A 169 8.91 1.00 2.14
N SER A 170 9.43 0.31 3.14
CA SER A 170 9.74 -1.11 3.06
C SER A 170 8.99 -1.79 4.18
N GLN A 171 8.22 -2.83 3.85
CA GLN A 171 7.35 -3.53 4.78
C GLN A 171 7.58 -5.03 4.73
N VAL A 172 7.26 -5.70 5.83
CA VAL A 172 7.40 -7.14 5.98
C VAL A 172 6.07 -7.71 6.42
N ASN A 173 5.61 -8.74 5.71
CA ASN A 173 4.38 -9.45 5.96
C ASN A 173 4.71 -10.79 6.63
N PHE A 174 4.04 -11.09 7.75
CA PHE A 174 4.23 -12.33 8.50
C PHE A 174 2.92 -13.10 8.61
N ASP A 175 3.01 -14.41 8.41
CA ASP A 175 1.93 -15.33 8.71
C ASP A 175 1.76 -15.56 10.23
N TYR A 176 0.63 -16.11 10.64
CA TYR A 176 0.35 -16.55 12.00
C TYR A 176 -0.21 -17.98 12.04
N SER A 177 0.09 -18.72 13.11
CA SER A 177 -0.31 -20.12 13.26
C SER A 177 -1.50 -20.36 14.19
N SER A 178 -1.99 -19.31 14.84
CA SER A 178 -3.22 -19.28 15.62
C SER A 178 -3.58 -17.84 15.94
N GLU A 179 -4.78 -17.62 16.50
CA GLU A 179 -5.15 -16.31 17.03
C GLU A 179 -4.20 -15.84 18.14
N GLN A 180 -3.76 -16.74 19.03
CA GLN A 180 -2.81 -16.39 20.10
C GLN A 180 -1.42 -16.01 19.56
N ASP A 181 -0.96 -16.69 18.50
CA ASP A 181 0.28 -16.34 17.81
C ASP A 181 0.16 -14.98 17.10
N MET A 182 -0.97 -14.72 16.43
CA MET A 182 -1.28 -13.41 15.83
C MET A 182 -1.24 -12.31 16.90
N ILE A 183 -1.98 -12.46 18.01
CA ILE A 183 -2.02 -11.48 19.10
C ILE A 183 -0.61 -11.18 19.62
N LYS A 184 0.21 -12.22 19.83
CA LYS A 184 1.59 -12.07 20.29
C LYS A 184 2.44 -11.30 19.29
N LYS A 185 2.42 -11.68 18.01
CA LYS A 185 3.16 -11.00 16.93
C LYS A 185 2.73 -9.55 16.79
N PHE A 186 1.42 -9.28 16.80
CA PHE A 186 0.87 -7.94 16.64
C PHE A 186 1.33 -7.03 17.80
N ARG A 187 1.22 -7.48 19.05
CA ARG A 187 1.70 -6.73 20.22
C ARG A 187 3.20 -6.47 20.18
N ILE A 188 4.00 -7.46 19.77
CA ILE A 188 5.45 -7.29 19.62
C ILE A 188 5.73 -6.22 18.56
N LEU A 189 5.17 -6.36 17.37
CA LEU A 189 5.43 -5.43 16.26
C LEU A 189 4.96 -4.01 16.58
N LEU A 190 3.81 -3.82 17.23
CA LEU A 190 3.34 -2.51 17.68
C LEU A 190 4.26 -1.88 18.73
N ASN A 191 4.75 -2.67 19.70
CA ASN A 191 5.72 -2.16 20.68
C ASN A 191 7.05 -1.78 20.03
N PHE A 192 7.46 -2.49 18.97
CA PHE A 192 8.69 -2.22 18.24
C PHE A 192 8.56 -1.15 17.16
N GLU A 193 7.34 -0.74 16.79
CA GLU A 193 7.09 0.17 15.67
C GLU A 193 7.93 1.44 15.78
N SER A 194 7.88 2.15 16.90
CA SER A 194 8.60 3.41 17.09
C SER A 194 10.13 3.24 17.04
N VAL A 195 10.65 2.13 17.57
CA VAL A 195 12.08 1.79 17.53
C VAL A 195 12.48 1.44 16.09
N GLY A 196 11.66 0.68 15.37
CA GLY A 196 11.85 0.38 13.96
C GLY A 196 11.89 1.66 13.12
N THR A 197 10.90 2.54 13.30
CA THR A 197 10.85 3.85 12.64
C THR A 197 12.10 4.68 12.92
N ALA A 198 12.66 4.64 14.14
CA ALA A 198 13.89 5.34 14.47
C ALA A 198 15.14 4.74 13.79
N ILE A 199 15.28 3.41 13.79
CA ILE A 199 16.39 2.69 13.13
C ILE A 199 16.40 2.94 11.62
N PHE A 200 15.23 2.92 11.00
CA PHE A 200 15.06 3.05 9.55
C PHE A 200 14.73 4.49 9.10
N ALA A 201 14.89 5.49 9.97
CA ALA A 201 14.60 6.88 9.65
C ALA A 201 15.47 7.40 8.49
N ASN A 202 14.87 7.54 7.31
CA ASN A 202 15.58 7.89 6.07
C ASN A 202 14.82 8.94 5.23
N SER A 203 14.30 9.98 5.90
CA SER A 203 13.64 11.10 5.20
C SER A 203 13.80 12.43 5.96
N PRO A 204 15.04 12.95 6.09
CA PRO A 204 15.29 14.14 6.91
C PRO A 204 15.12 15.47 6.16
N PHE A 205 14.80 15.47 4.86
CA PHE A 205 14.72 16.67 4.02
C PHE A 205 13.29 16.90 3.49
N ASP A 206 12.94 18.15 3.24
CA ASP A 206 11.72 18.57 2.53
C ASP A 206 12.05 19.78 1.65
N GLN A 207 11.67 19.72 0.37
CA GLN A 207 11.81 20.83 -0.59
C GLN A 207 13.23 21.44 -0.62
N GLY A 208 14.25 20.57 -0.60
CA GLY A 208 15.66 20.92 -0.71
C GLY A 208 16.31 21.42 0.58
N LYS A 209 15.61 21.33 1.72
CA LYS A 209 16.10 21.80 3.02
C LYS A 209 15.95 20.73 4.10
N PRO A 210 16.81 20.74 5.16
CA PRO A 210 16.57 19.92 6.34
C PRO A 210 15.19 20.18 6.94
N SER A 211 14.43 19.11 7.16
CA SER A 211 13.16 19.14 7.88
C SER A 211 13.39 19.09 9.39
N LYS A 212 12.33 19.25 10.18
CA LYS A 212 12.36 19.06 11.63
C LYS A 212 12.41 17.58 12.06
N TYR A 213 12.29 16.65 11.12
CA TYR A 213 12.11 15.23 11.39
C TYR A 213 13.29 14.41 10.85
N LYS A 214 13.57 13.27 11.48
CA LYS A 214 14.46 12.24 10.92
C LYS A 214 13.72 11.34 9.92
N SER A 215 12.44 11.08 10.23
CA SER A 215 11.50 10.41 9.34
C SER A 215 10.32 11.36 9.07
N LEU A 216 10.44 12.21 8.06
CA LEU A 216 9.33 13.02 7.56
C LEU A 216 8.18 12.13 7.08
N ARG A 217 8.50 10.94 6.54
CA ARG A 217 7.51 9.91 6.21
C ARG A 217 6.60 9.60 7.40
N SER A 218 7.18 9.27 8.55
CA SER A 218 6.41 8.93 9.76
C SER A 218 5.55 10.11 10.20
N HIS A 219 6.07 11.33 10.08
CA HIS A 219 5.27 12.53 10.33
C HIS A 219 4.05 12.66 9.41
N PHE A 220 4.17 12.35 8.11
CA PHE A 220 3.01 12.37 7.20
C PHE A 220 1.88 11.43 7.69
N TRP A 221 2.22 10.24 8.18
CA TRP A 221 1.24 9.28 8.68
C TRP A 221 0.47 9.77 9.91
N HIS A 222 1.11 10.51 10.82
CA HIS A 222 0.44 11.09 11.99
C HIS A 222 -0.66 12.11 11.66
N HIS A 223 -0.67 12.64 10.42
CA HIS A 223 -1.62 13.65 9.98
C HIS A 223 -2.32 13.26 8.67
N THR A 224 -2.41 11.95 8.40
CA THR A 224 -3.07 11.42 7.20
C THR A 224 -4.57 11.26 7.42
N ASP A 225 -4.96 10.39 8.36
CA ASP A 225 -6.36 10.11 8.69
C ASP A 225 -6.40 9.41 10.05
N LYS A 226 -6.95 10.11 11.07
CA LYS A 226 -6.97 9.60 12.45
C LYS A 226 -7.80 8.32 12.62
N ASP A 227 -8.72 8.03 11.70
CA ASP A 227 -9.64 6.89 11.85
C ASP A 227 -8.97 5.56 11.45
N ARG A 228 -7.91 5.63 10.62
CA ARG A 228 -7.18 4.46 10.11
C ARG A 228 -5.67 4.46 10.38
N THR A 229 -5.19 5.39 11.21
CA THR A 229 -3.75 5.53 11.50
C THR A 229 -3.48 5.66 12.99
N GLY A 230 -2.20 5.53 13.35
CA GLY A 230 -1.71 5.64 14.72
C GLY A 230 -1.50 4.30 15.38
N ILE A 231 -1.12 4.36 16.65
CA ILE A 231 -1.07 3.18 17.51
C ILE A 231 -2.50 2.71 17.78
N THR A 232 -2.67 1.38 17.93
CA THR A 232 -3.95 0.73 18.25
C THR A 232 -3.91 0.17 19.68
N PRO A 233 -4.06 1.00 20.74
CA PRO A 233 -3.88 0.57 22.13
C PRO A 233 -4.77 -0.62 22.54
N PHE A 234 -5.96 -0.76 21.94
CA PHE A 234 -6.88 -1.84 22.24
C PHE A 234 -6.31 -3.24 21.95
N VAL A 235 -5.29 -3.34 21.08
CA VAL A 235 -4.53 -4.58 20.83
C VAL A 235 -3.84 -5.12 22.10
N PHE A 236 -3.54 -4.25 23.06
CA PHE A 236 -2.93 -4.61 24.35
C PHE A 236 -3.95 -4.97 25.44
N SER A 237 -5.25 -4.82 25.18
CA SER A 237 -6.30 -5.27 26.10
C SER A 237 -6.25 -6.79 26.27
N LYS A 238 -6.62 -7.30 27.45
CA LYS A 238 -6.58 -8.75 27.74
C LYS A 238 -7.49 -9.54 26.81
N ASP A 239 -8.58 -8.93 26.36
CA ASP A 239 -9.63 -9.57 25.57
C ASP A 239 -9.43 -9.37 24.05
N PHE A 240 -8.30 -8.79 23.61
CA PHE A 240 -8.01 -8.62 22.19
C PHE A 240 -7.92 -9.97 21.47
N ASN A 241 -8.66 -10.07 20.36
CA ASN A 241 -8.80 -11.25 19.50
C ASN A 241 -9.21 -10.80 18.07
N PHE A 242 -9.48 -11.74 17.16
CA PHE A 242 -9.94 -11.41 15.82
C PHE A 242 -11.26 -10.65 15.81
N GLU A 243 -12.19 -11.01 16.69
CA GLU A 243 -13.50 -10.35 16.78
C GLU A 243 -13.39 -8.86 17.12
N LEU A 244 -12.56 -8.51 18.11
CA LEU A 244 -12.34 -7.12 18.51
C LEU A 244 -11.63 -6.32 17.42
N TYR A 245 -10.72 -6.95 16.66
CA TYR A 245 -10.12 -6.32 15.48
C TYR A 245 -11.15 -6.11 14.36
N THR A 246 -12.03 -7.09 14.12
CA THR A 246 -13.16 -6.97 13.19
C THR A 246 -14.06 -5.81 13.59
N ASP A 247 -14.41 -5.67 14.87
CA ASP A 247 -15.21 -4.54 15.36
C ASP A 247 -14.55 -3.19 15.12
N TYR A 248 -13.23 -3.10 15.31
CA TYR A 248 -12.48 -1.91 14.96
C TYR A 248 -12.59 -1.61 13.46
N ALA A 249 -12.22 -2.57 12.60
CA ALA A 249 -12.19 -2.39 11.15
C ALA A 249 -13.58 -2.12 10.55
N LEU A 250 -14.64 -2.71 11.11
CA LEU A 250 -16.03 -2.47 10.73
C LEU A 250 -16.46 -1.00 10.87
N ASN A 251 -15.85 -0.27 11.79
CA ASN A 251 -16.17 1.12 12.10
C ASN A 251 -15.19 2.12 11.47
N VAL A 252 -14.17 1.65 10.75
CA VAL A 252 -13.32 2.54 9.95
C VAL A 252 -14.10 2.97 8.70
N PRO A 253 -14.13 4.27 8.34
CA PRO A 253 -14.77 4.72 7.11
C PRO A 253 -14.19 4.03 5.87
N MET A 254 -15.06 3.59 4.97
CA MET A 254 -14.68 2.93 3.72
C MET A 254 -14.09 3.97 2.74
N TYR A 255 -13.36 3.49 1.72
CA TYR A 255 -13.08 4.31 0.54
C TYR A 255 -14.03 4.00 -0.59
N PHE A 256 -14.10 2.72 -0.95
CA PHE A 256 -14.85 2.27 -2.10
C PHE A 256 -15.30 0.82 -1.92
N ILE A 257 -16.18 0.39 -2.82
CA ILE A 257 -16.34 -1.01 -3.18
C ILE A 257 -16.11 -1.17 -4.67
N LYS A 258 -15.89 -2.39 -5.13
CA LYS A 258 -15.69 -2.69 -6.54
C LYS A 258 -16.89 -3.46 -7.12
N ARG A 259 -17.55 -2.92 -8.14
CA ARG A 259 -18.67 -3.59 -8.83
C ARG A 259 -18.58 -3.38 -10.32
N ASN A 260 -18.83 -4.44 -11.09
CA ASN A 260 -18.81 -4.40 -12.56
C ASN A 260 -17.62 -3.62 -13.11
N ASN A 261 -16.47 -3.89 -12.50
CA ASN A 261 -15.19 -3.30 -12.83
C ASN A 261 -15.10 -1.78 -12.66
N LYS A 262 -15.79 -1.23 -11.66
CA LYS A 262 -15.75 0.19 -11.30
C LYS A 262 -15.58 0.35 -9.80
N TYR A 263 -14.86 1.39 -9.42
CA TYR A 263 -14.74 1.80 -8.03
C TYR A 263 -15.91 2.72 -7.68
N ILE A 264 -16.76 2.25 -6.77
CA ILE A 264 -17.90 3.03 -6.25
C ILE A 264 -17.45 3.72 -4.98
N ASP A 265 -17.59 5.03 -4.94
CA ASP A 265 -17.26 5.87 -3.78
C ASP A 265 -18.18 5.54 -2.58
N MET A 266 -17.57 5.11 -1.48
CA MET A 266 -18.22 4.73 -0.21
C MET A 266 -17.72 5.58 0.97
N THR A 267 -17.13 6.75 0.71
CA THR A 267 -16.39 7.51 1.73
C THR A 267 -17.22 8.04 2.89
N ASP A 268 -18.54 7.99 2.77
CA ASP A 268 -19.46 8.55 3.76
C ASP A 268 -20.07 7.44 4.64
N LEU A 269 -19.52 6.22 4.56
CA LEU A 269 -20.03 5.03 5.24
C LEU A 269 -18.89 4.25 5.88
N THR A 270 -19.19 3.62 7.01
CA THR A 270 -18.43 2.50 7.56
C THR A 270 -18.90 1.18 6.94
N PHE A 271 -18.07 0.13 7.04
CA PHE A 271 -18.48 -1.20 6.55
C PHE A 271 -19.69 -1.74 7.31
N ASN A 272 -19.79 -1.44 8.62
CA ASN A 272 -20.94 -1.79 9.44
C ASN A 272 -22.25 -1.15 8.93
N GLU A 273 -22.21 0.14 8.56
CA GLU A 273 -23.38 0.79 7.95
C GLU A 273 -23.71 0.21 6.59
N PHE A 274 -22.70 -0.14 5.79
CA PHE A 274 -22.90 -0.74 4.47
C PHE A 274 -23.57 -2.12 4.55
N ILE A 275 -23.19 -2.98 5.50
CA ILE A 275 -23.85 -4.29 5.71
C ILE A 275 -25.35 -4.12 6.01
N ASN A 276 -25.68 -3.12 6.83
CA ASN A 276 -27.05 -2.93 7.33
C ASN A 276 -27.95 -2.18 6.33
N ASN A 277 -27.44 -1.13 5.69
CA ASN A 277 -28.23 -0.22 4.85
C ASN A 277 -28.07 -0.48 3.35
N LYS A 278 -26.96 -1.09 2.91
CA LYS A 278 -26.65 -1.51 1.53
C LYS A 278 -26.64 -0.41 0.46
N ASN A 279 -26.87 0.83 0.84
CA ASN A 279 -26.96 1.95 -0.09
C ASN A 279 -25.71 2.83 0.02
N ASN A 280 -25.22 3.32 -1.11
CA ASN A 280 -24.23 4.40 -1.09
C ASN A 280 -24.93 5.77 -0.90
N LYS A 281 -24.12 6.84 -0.86
CA LYS A 281 -24.62 8.22 -0.72
C LYS A 281 -25.56 8.69 -1.83
N ASN A 282 -25.54 8.04 -2.99
CA ASN A 282 -26.42 8.34 -4.12
C ASN A 282 -27.73 7.54 -4.09
N GLY A 283 -27.93 6.68 -3.07
CA GLY A 283 -29.08 5.79 -2.96
C GLY A 283 -28.99 4.53 -3.83
N GLU A 284 -27.84 4.27 -4.45
CA GLU A 284 -27.61 3.04 -5.22
C GLU A 284 -27.37 1.88 -4.25
N LYS A 285 -28.07 0.76 -4.49
CA LYS A 285 -28.03 -0.42 -3.64
C LYS A 285 -27.01 -1.44 -4.15
N PHE A 286 -26.12 -1.89 -3.26
CA PHE A 286 -25.15 -2.94 -3.53
C PHE A 286 -25.22 -4.00 -2.44
N GLU A 287 -25.27 -5.28 -2.83
CA GLU A 287 -25.16 -6.36 -1.88
C GLU A 287 -23.70 -6.51 -1.43
N PRO A 288 -23.39 -6.45 -0.12
CA PRO A 288 -22.05 -6.64 0.39
C PRO A 288 -21.57 -8.08 0.14
N ILE A 289 -20.33 -8.21 -0.33
CA ILE A 289 -19.65 -9.48 -0.58
C ILE A 289 -18.34 -9.52 0.20
N LEU A 290 -17.78 -10.72 0.38
CA LEU A 290 -16.53 -10.88 1.14
C LEU A 290 -15.37 -10.10 0.51
N ASN A 291 -15.35 -9.93 -0.81
CA ASN A 291 -14.31 -9.16 -1.46
C ASN A 291 -14.31 -7.68 -1.05
N ASP A 292 -15.44 -7.11 -0.63
CA ASP A 292 -15.49 -5.73 -0.12
C ASP A 292 -14.83 -5.58 1.26
N TRP A 293 -14.72 -6.68 2.01
CA TRP A 293 -14.01 -6.71 3.28
C TRP A 293 -12.49 -6.79 3.09
N ILE A 294 -12.06 -7.33 1.95
CA ILE A 294 -10.65 -7.58 1.61
C ILE A 294 -10.02 -6.36 0.94
N ASP A 295 -10.77 -5.69 0.04
CA ASP A 295 -10.33 -4.53 -0.75
C ASP A 295 -10.59 -3.17 -0.07
#